data_AF-T0Y5C1-F1
#
_entry.id   AF-T0Y5C1-F1
#
_cell.length_a   1.000
_cell.length_b   1.000
_cell.length_c   1.000
_cell.angle_alpha   90.00
_cell.angle_beta   90.00
_cell.angle_gamma   90.00
#
_symmetry.space_group_name_H-M   'P 1'
#
loop_
_entity.id
_entity.type
_entity.pdbx_description
1 polymer ?
#
loop_
_entity_poly.entity_id
_entity_poly.type
_entity_poly.pdbx_seq_one_letter_code
_entity_poly.pdbx_strand_id
1 'polypeptide(L)'
;GLLSLDNLEALQAIRLANGQSLEFILAVPGRRYHEFTDLLDSFQRESCNTATEEVIGERTWNDLRLVIAHDPMTAADQTAKRNARIEALITQGDQWAGKLDDQDDGKKHRGRKLSDSGAKARFYHAVCEAHLSRIIQVDMAAQQFSYDIDKSARTLAEKMDGKLLLVSNVQDLSPAEVVARYKSLADIERGF
;
A
#
# COMPACT_ATOMS: atom_id res chain seq x y z
N GLY A 1 -1.34 13.82 -11.87
CA GLY A 1 -1.63 14.03 -10.43
C GLY A 1 -2.65 13.01 -9.95
N LEU A 2 -2.43 12.35 -8.80
CA LEU A 2 -3.34 11.33 -8.25
C LEU A 2 -4.70 11.96 -7.89
N LEU A 3 -5.69 11.80 -8.77
CA LEU A 3 -7.08 12.14 -8.48
C LEU A 3 -7.65 11.09 -7.53
N SER A 4 -8.23 11.53 -6.41
CA SER A 4 -8.98 10.66 -5.48
C SER A 4 -10.22 10.09 -6.17
N LEU A 5 -10.72 8.93 -5.72
CA LEU A 5 -11.99 8.39 -6.22
C LEU A 5 -13.15 9.35 -5.93
N ASP A 6 -13.00 10.26 -4.96
CA ASP A 6 -13.98 11.32 -4.67
C ASP A 6 -14.25 12.22 -5.88
N ASN A 7 -13.32 12.28 -6.86
CA ASN A 7 -13.48 13.05 -8.09
C ASN A 7 -14.03 12.23 -9.26
N LEU A 8 -14.29 10.93 -9.08
CA LEU A 8 -14.71 10.04 -10.15
C LEU A 8 -16.10 10.40 -10.69
N GLU A 9 -17.05 10.74 -9.82
CA GLU A 9 -18.37 11.24 -10.24
C GLU A 9 -18.25 12.54 -11.03
N ALA A 10 -17.38 13.45 -10.58
CA ALA A 10 -17.11 14.70 -11.28
C ALA A 10 -16.54 14.44 -12.68
N LEU A 11 -15.60 13.51 -12.83
CA LEU A 11 -15.05 13.11 -14.14
C LEU A 11 -16.14 12.52 -15.05
N GLN A 12 -17.00 11.65 -14.53
CA GLN A 12 -18.10 11.05 -15.29
C GLN A 12 -19.16 12.06 -15.71
N ALA A 13 -19.33 13.17 -14.98
CA ALA A 13 -20.23 14.25 -15.33
C ALA A 13 -19.71 15.17 -16.45
N ILE A 14 -18.40 15.14 -16.75
CA ILE A 14 -17.81 16.01 -17.78
C ILE A 14 -18.30 15.58 -19.17
N ARG A 15 -18.66 16.59 -19.96
CA ARG A 15 -18.99 16.46 -21.38
C ARG A 15 -18.03 17.32 -22.21
N LEU A 16 -17.53 16.74 -23.29
CA LEU A 16 -16.69 17.43 -24.26
C LEU A 16 -17.53 18.37 -25.14
N ALA A 17 -16.89 19.28 -25.86
CA ALA A 17 -17.57 20.25 -26.73
C ALA A 17 -18.44 19.59 -27.82
N ASN A 18 -18.14 18.34 -28.18
CA ASN A 18 -18.90 17.54 -29.13
C ASN A 18 -20.06 16.74 -28.47
N GLY A 19 -20.32 16.94 -27.18
CA GLY A 19 -21.39 16.27 -26.42
C GLY A 19 -21.03 14.89 -25.89
N GLN A 20 -19.87 14.32 -26.23
CA GLN A 20 -19.45 13.01 -25.72
C GLN A 20 -18.99 13.10 -24.26
N SER A 21 -19.18 12.01 -23.51
CA SER A 21 -18.61 11.88 -22.17
C SER A 21 -17.08 11.86 -22.23
N LEU A 22 -16.43 12.45 -21.22
CA LEU A 22 -14.98 12.36 -21.10
C LEU A 22 -14.54 10.91 -20.87
N GLU A 23 -13.62 10.44 -21.70
CA GLU A 23 -12.94 9.15 -21.53
C GLU A 23 -11.70 9.29 -20.65
N PHE A 24 -11.47 8.33 -19.76
CA PHE A 24 -10.34 8.37 -18.84
C PHE A 24 -9.78 6.99 -18.51
N ILE A 25 -8.48 6.96 -18.20
CA ILE A 25 -7.79 5.85 -17.54
C ILE A 25 -7.12 6.46 -16.30
N LEU A 26 -7.55 6.02 -15.11
CA LEU A 26 -7.08 6.57 -13.85
C LEU A 26 -6.44 5.48 -12.99
N ALA A 27 -5.19 5.69 -12.56
CA ALA A 27 -4.61 4.84 -11.52
C ALA A 27 -5.15 5.17 -10.14
N VAL A 28 -5.56 4.13 -9.42
CA VAL A 28 -6.21 4.27 -8.11
C VAL A 28 -5.40 3.61 -7.00
N PRO A 29 -5.32 4.23 -5.81
CA PRO A 29 -4.57 3.67 -4.68
C PRO A 29 -5.38 2.54 -4.04
N GLY A 30 -5.19 1.30 -4.49
CA GLY A 30 -6.01 0.17 -4.04
C GLY A 30 -6.03 -0.08 -2.53
N ARG A 31 -4.94 0.28 -1.82
CA ARG A 31 -4.85 0.16 -0.35
C ARG A 31 -5.82 1.06 0.43
N ARG A 32 -6.47 2.04 -0.21
CA ARG A 32 -7.42 2.95 0.43
C ARG A 32 -8.87 2.49 0.31
N TYR A 33 -9.17 1.55 -0.58
CA TYR A 33 -10.55 1.21 -0.91
C TYR A 33 -10.79 -0.27 -0.61
N HIS A 34 -11.45 -0.51 0.53
CA HIS A 34 -11.81 -1.85 0.98
C HIS A 34 -12.69 -2.59 -0.04
N GLU A 35 -13.44 -1.86 -0.88
CA GLU A 35 -14.27 -2.41 -1.96
C GLU A 35 -13.48 -3.21 -3.01
N PHE A 36 -12.20 -2.90 -3.20
CA PHE A 36 -11.37 -3.69 -4.12
C PHE A 36 -10.92 -5.02 -3.51
N THR A 37 -11.00 -5.20 -2.19
CA THR A 37 -10.43 -6.38 -1.52
C THR A 37 -10.99 -7.68 -2.09
N ASP A 38 -12.31 -7.79 -2.25
CA ASP A 38 -12.95 -9.01 -2.74
C ASP A 38 -12.63 -9.28 -4.21
N LEU A 39 -12.63 -8.21 -5.03
CA LEU A 39 -12.26 -8.28 -6.46
C LEU A 39 -10.81 -8.74 -6.62
N LEU A 40 -9.89 -8.17 -5.83
CA LEU A 40 -8.48 -8.52 -5.86
C LEU A 40 -8.21 -9.91 -5.30
N ASP A 41 -8.96 -10.36 -4.29
CA ASP A 41 -8.83 -11.69 -3.73
C ASP A 41 -9.20 -12.78 -4.75
N SER A 42 -10.25 -12.54 -5.56
CA SER A 42 -10.57 -13.42 -6.68
C SER A 42 -9.42 -13.49 -7.69
N PHE A 43 -8.93 -12.34 -8.14
CA PHE A 43 -7.87 -12.24 -9.14
C PHE A 43 -6.54 -12.83 -8.66
N GLN A 44 -6.20 -12.62 -7.39
CA GLN A 44 -5.01 -13.18 -6.77
C GLN A 44 -5.02 -14.72 -6.85
N ARG A 45 -6.14 -15.35 -6.50
CA ARG A 45 -6.28 -16.81 -6.53
C ARG A 45 -6.27 -17.37 -7.95
N GLU A 46 -6.95 -16.67 -8.87
CA GLU A 46 -7.14 -17.13 -10.24
C GLU A 46 -5.89 -16.96 -11.12
N SER A 47 -5.11 -15.90 -10.89
CA SER A 47 -4.10 -15.46 -11.88
C SER A 47 -2.75 -15.09 -11.30
N CYS A 48 -2.65 -14.64 -10.04
CA CYS A 48 -1.38 -14.12 -9.52
C CYS A 48 -0.51 -15.18 -8.83
N ASN A 49 -1.10 -16.14 -8.09
CA ASN A 49 -0.34 -17.04 -7.21
C ASN A 49 0.73 -17.88 -7.92
N THR A 50 0.56 -18.17 -9.20
CA THR A 50 1.49 -18.97 -10.01
C THR A 50 2.08 -18.18 -11.19
N ALA A 51 1.89 -16.86 -11.22
CA ALA A 51 2.38 -16.02 -12.30
C ALA A 51 3.91 -15.91 -12.26
N THR A 52 4.55 -16.12 -13.41
CA THR A 52 5.99 -15.86 -13.60
C THR A 52 6.24 -14.61 -14.45
N GLU A 53 5.21 -14.10 -15.11
CA GLU A 53 5.23 -12.90 -15.94
C GLU A 53 4.06 -11.99 -15.56
N GLU A 54 4.04 -10.76 -16.09
CA GLU A 54 2.94 -9.82 -15.83
C GLU A 54 1.60 -10.43 -16.28
N VAL A 55 0.63 -10.47 -15.36
CA VAL A 55 -0.74 -10.90 -15.65
C VAL A 55 -1.68 -9.72 -15.60
N ILE A 56 -2.57 -9.63 -16.58
CA ILE A 56 -3.55 -8.54 -16.69
C ILE A 56 -4.95 -9.15 -16.65
N GLY A 57 -5.82 -8.61 -15.81
CA GLY A 57 -7.21 -9.00 -15.70
C GLY A 57 -8.13 -7.78 -15.64
N GLU A 58 -9.43 -8.05 -15.76
CA GLU A 58 -10.47 -7.04 -15.65
C GLU A 58 -11.59 -7.52 -14.73
N ARG A 59 -12.18 -6.57 -14.01
CA ARG A 59 -13.40 -6.70 -13.22
C ARG A 59 -14.28 -5.49 -13.45
N THR A 60 -15.56 -5.61 -13.13
CA THR A 60 -16.48 -4.47 -13.09
C THR A 60 -16.50 -3.89 -11.68
N TRP A 61 -16.45 -2.56 -11.57
CA TRP A 61 -16.60 -1.82 -10.32
C TRP A 61 -17.31 -0.50 -10.59
N ASN A 62 -18.43 -0.23 -9.90
CA ASN A 62 -19.24 0.98 -10.06
C ASN A 62 -19.57 1.32 -11.53
N ASP A 63 -20.04 0.33 -12.28
CA ASP A 63 -20.34 0.41 -13.72
C ASP A 63 -19.16 0.84 -14.61
N LEU A 64 -17.94 0.83 -14.04
CA LEU A 64 -16.69 1.08 -14.73
C LEU A 64 -15.85 -0.20 -14.82
N ARG A 65 -14.81 -0.11 -15.63
CA ARG A 65 -13.80 -1.16 -15.78
C ARG A 65 -12.72 -0.97 -14.72
N LEU A 66 -12.47 -2.00 -13.93
CA LEU A 66 -11.30 -2.13 -13.08
C LEU A 66 -10.31 -3.07 -13.75
N VAL A 67 -9.30 -2.49 -14.40
CA VAL A 67 -8.19 -3.22 -15.01
C VAL A 67 -7.08 -3.38 -13.99
N ILE A 68 -6.62 -4.61 -13.81
CA ILE A 68 -5.61 -5.01 -12.81
C ILE A 68 -4.42 -5.57 -13.57
N ALA A 69 -3.24 -4.96 -13.44
CA ALA A 69 -1.98 -5.56 -13.87
C ALA A 69 -1.18 -5.98 -12.63
N HIS A 70 -0.66 -7.20 -12.63
CA HIS A 70 0.18 -7.72 -11.57
C HIS A 70 1.52 -8.19 -12.12
N ASP A 71 2.59 -7.55 -11.64
CA ASP A 71 3.97 -7.97 -11.89
C ASP A 71 4.46 -8.81 -10.69
N PRO A 72 4.68 -10.13 -10.86
CA PRO A 72 5.09 -11.01 -9.76
C PRO A 72 6.51 -10.72 -9.26
N MET A 73 7.41 -10.22 -10.10
CA MET A 73 8.79 -9.89 -9.71
C MET A 73 8.81 -8.63 -8.87
N THR A 74 8.10 -7.59 -9.31
CA THR A 74 7.92 -6.36 -8.53
C THR A 74 7.20 -6.65 -7.22
N ALA A 75 6.22 -7.56 -7.21
CA ALA A 75 5.51 -7.93 -5.99
C ALA A 75 6.44 -8.59 -4.95
N ALA A 76 7.26 -9.55 -5.39
CA ALA A 76 8.23 -10.22 -4.52
C ALA A 76 9.25 -9.25 -3.93
N ASP A 77 9.80 -8.33 -4.73
CA ASP A 77 10.74 -7.30 -4.27
C ASP A 77 10.10 -6.34 -3.26
N GLN A 78 8.87 -5.87 -3.52
CA GLN A 78 8.13 -5.01 -2.59
C GLN A 78 7.84 -5.70 -1.26
N THR A 79 7.44 -6.98 -1.31
CA THR A 79 7.21 -7.79 -0.11
C THR A 79 8.50 -7.98 0.68
N ALA A 80 9.60 -8.34 0.02
CA ALA A 80 10.90 -8.52 0.67
C ALA A 80 11.39 -7.23 1.34
N LYS A 81 11.35 -6.10 0.62
CA LYS A 81 11.73 -4.78 1.16
C LYS A 81 10.89 -4.39 2.37
N ARG A 82 9.57 -4.60 2.31
CA ARG A 82 8.68 -4.32 3.44
C ARG A 82 9.00 -5.22 4.63
N ASN A 83 9.16 -6.52 4.42
CA ASN A 83 9.49 -7.47 5.48
C ASN A 83 10.81 -7.11 6.17
N ALA A 84 11.84 -6.75 5.42
CA ALA A 84 13.11 -6.29 5.99
C ALA A 84 12.96 -5.03 6.85
N ARG A 85 12.13 -4.05 6.42
CA ARG A 85 11.84 -2.85 7.22
C ARG A 85 11.07 -3.18 8.50
N ILE A 86 10.09 -4.09 8.43
CA ILE A 86 9.34 -4.56 9.59
C ILE A 86 10.29 -5.24 10.58
N GLU A 87 11.16 -6.14 10.11
CA GLU A 87 12.13 -6.86 10.93
C GLU A 87 13.12 -5.91 11.62
N ALA A 88 13.63 -4.91 10.88
CA ALA A 88 14.51 -3.90 11.45
C ALA A 88 13.83 -3.10 12.58
N LEU A 89 12.55 -2.73 12.40
CA LEU A 89 11.78 -2.05 13.44
C LEU A 89 11.49 -2.97 14.63
N ILE A 90 11.12 -4.24 14.41
CA ILE A 90 10.92 -5.20 15.50
C ILE A 90 12.21 -5.35 16.32
N THR A 91 13.34 -5.54 15.65
CA THR A 91 14.66 -5.64 16.31
C THR A 91 14.97 -4.41 17.14
N GLN A 92 14.67 -3.22 16.62
CA GLN A 92 14.84 -1.95 17.35
C GLN A 92 13.88 -1.85 18.55
N GLY A 93 12.63 -2.30 18.39
CA GLY A 93 11.63 -2.37 19.46
C GLY A 93 12.10 -3.27 20.59
N ASP A 94 12.53 -4.49 20.27
CA ASP A 94 13.05 -5.48 21.23
C ASP A 94 14.27 -4.95 22.00
N GLN A 95 15.19 -4.26 21.31
CA GLN A 95 16.34 -3.63 21.96
C GLN A 95 15.94 -2.55 22.96
N TRP A 96 14.87 -1.80 22.68
CA TRP A 96 14.39 -0.76 23.58
C TRP A 96 13.58 -1.31 24.73
N ALA A 97 12.75 -2.34 24.49
CA ALA A 97 12.06 -3.07 25.54
C ALA A 97 13.06 -3.69 26.52
N GLY A 98 14.04 -4.45 26.02
CA GLY A 98 15.06 -5.06 26.88
C GLY A 98 15.89 -4.02 27.65
N LYS A 99 16.16 -2.84 27.06
CA LYS A 99 16.81 -1.75 27.79
C LYS A 99 15.94 -1.15 28.89
N LEU A 100 14.62 -1.06 28.68
CA LEU A 100 13.69 -0.59 29.71
C LEU A 100 13.60 -1.60 30.85
N ASP A 101 13.46 -2.88 30.53
CA ASP A 101 13.46 -3.98 31.51
C ASP A 101 14.75 -3.99 32.33
N ASP A 102 15.92 -3.88 31.67
CA ASP A 102 17.21 -3.80 32.34
C ASP A 102 17.29 -2.59 33.30
N GLN A 103 16.73 -1.44 32.92
CA GLN A 103 16.71 -0.25 33.78
C GLN A 103 15.80 -0.42 34.99
N ASP A 104 14.67 -1.11 34.84
CA ASP A 104 13.73 -1.44 35.92
C ASP A 104 14.33 -2.45 36.91
N ASP A 105 15.12 -3.39 36.40
CA ASP A 105 15.97 -4.29 37.19
C ASP A 105 17.18 -3.58 37.86
N GLY A 106 17.34 -2.27 37.64
CA GLY A 106 18.40 -1.46 38.22
C GLY A 106 19.77 -1.60 37.53
N LYS A 107 19.85 -2.22 36.36
CA LYS A 107 21.10 -2.33 35.58
C LYS A 107 21.49 -0.96 35.02
N LYS A 108 22.80 -0.68 35.03
CA LYS A 108 23.36 0.59 34.59
C LYS A 108 23.84 0.49 33.15
N HIS A 109 23.30 1.33 32.26
CA HIS A 109 23.80 1.52 30.90
C HIS A 109 24.49 2.88 30.76
N ARG A 110 25.43 2.97 29.82
CA ARG A 110 26.06 4.24 29.47
C ARG A 110 25.08 5.14 28.70
N GLY A 111 25.09 6.43 28.99
CA GLY A 111 24.26 7.44 28.33
C GLY A 111 22.96 7.78 29.07
N ARG A 112 22.09 8.58 28.44
CA ARG A 112 20.80 8.98 29.03
C ARG A 112 19.88 7.76 29.18
N LYS A 113 19.20 7.66 30.33
CA LYS A 113 18.15 6.66 30.56
C LYS A 113 17.05 6.78 29.51
N LEU A 114 16.58 5.65 29.01
CA LEU A 114 15.40 5.57 28.18
C LEU A 114 14.16 5.63 29.09
N SER A 115 13.10 6.31 28.66
CA SER A 115 11.79 6.25 29.33
C SER A 115 10.78 5.62 28.37
N ASP A 116 9.73 5.00 28.88
CA ASP A 116 8.64 4.44 28.07
C ASP A 116 8.06 5.48 27.11
N SER A 117 7.73 6.67 27.63
CA SER A 117 7.23 7.78 26.82
C SER A 117 8.19 8.17 25.69
N GLY A 118 9.50 8.16 25.96
CA GLY A 118 10.53 8.45 24.97
C GLY A 118 10.70 7.32 23.94
N ALA A 119 10.61 6.07 24.39
CA ALA A 119 10.65 4.90 23.51
C ALA A 119 9.44 4.89 22.57
N LYS A 120 8.22 5.10 23.09
CA LYS A 120 6.98 5.21 22.31
C LYS A 120 7.07 6.27 21.22
N ALA A 121 7.43 7.51 21.59
CA ALA A 121 7.52 8.60 20.64
C ALA A 121 8.54 8.30 19.53
N ARG A 122 9.75 7.84 19.90
CA ARG A 122 10.79 7.52 18.92
C ARG A 122 10.40 6.35 18.02
N PHE A 123 9.72 5.34 18.57
CA PHE A 123 9.35 4.15 17.80
C PHE A 123 8.24 4.47 16.82
N TYR A 124 7.24 5.22 17.27
CA TYR A 124 6.18 5.73 16.41
C TYR A 124 6.72 6.58 15.26
N HIS A 125 7.66 7.49 15.52
CA HIS A 125 8.30 8.26 14.46
C HIS A 125 9.01 7.35 13.45
N ALA A 126 9.79 6.37 13.90
CA ALA A 126 10.47 5.43 13.01
C ALA A 126 9.47 4.61 12.16
N VAL A 127 8.36 4.17 12.76
CA VAL A 127 7.27 3.46 12.07
C VAL A 127 6.60 4.35 11.01
N CYS A 128 6.35 5.62 11.33
CA CYS A 128 5.77 6.59 10.39
C CYS A 128 6.71 6.88 9.22
N GLU A 129 8.00 7.13 9.49
CA GLU A 129 9.03 7.35 8.46
C GLU A 129 9.19 6.13 7.54
N ALA A 130 9.04 4.92 8.08
CA ALA A 130 9.06 3.69 7.29
C ALA A 130 7.76 3.44 6.49
N HIS A 131 6.73 4.29 6.64
CA HIS A 131 5.38 4.11 6.10
C HIS A 131 4.71 2.80 6.56
N LEU A 132 4.96 2.39 7.81
CA LEU A 132 4.46 1.15 8.40
C LEU A 132 3.41 1.37 9.49
N SER A 133 2.92 2.60 9.67
CA SER A 133 1.95 2.95 10.71
C SER A 133 0.58 2.26 10.59
N ARG A 134 0.28 1.60 9.46
CA ARG A 134 -0.88 0.71 9.35
C ARG A 134 -0.60 -0.71 9.82
N ILE A 135 0.65 -1.14 9.79
CA ILE A 135 1.06 -2.52 10.11
C ILE A 135 1.60 -2.61 11.54
N ILE A 136 2.33 -1.60 12.01
CA ILE A 136 2.90 -1.57 13.36
C ILE A 136 2.16 -0.49 14.15
N GLN A 137 1.41 -0.91 15.16
CA GLN A 137 0.58 -0.04 15.98
C GLN A 137 1.26 0.17 17.34
N VAL A 138 1.81 1.36 17.57
CA VAL A 138 2.41 1.70 18.87
C VAL A 138 1.29 2.06 19.84
N ASP A 139 1.22 1.39 20.99
CA ASP A 139 0.21 1.70 21.99
C ASP A 139 0.60 2.96 22.76
N MET A 140 -0.03 4.07 22.39
CA MET A 140 0.20 5.37 23.03
C MET A 140 -0.48 5.50 24.40
N ALA A 141 -1.48 4.68 24.69
CA ALA A 141 -2.27 4.77 25.92
C ALA A 141 -1.67 3.94 27.07
N ALA A 142 -0.99 2.84 26.75
CA ALA A 142 -0.32 2.02 27.75
C ALA A 142 0.68 2.82 28.61
N GLN A 143 0.96 2.36 29.82
CA GLN A 143 2.04 2.95 30.64
C GLN A 143 3.42 2.52 30.14
N GLN A 144 3.55 1.24 29.81
CA GLN A 144 4.79 0.65 29.31
C GLN A 144 4.88 0.73 27.79
N PHE A 145 6.11 0.75 27.25
CA PHE A 145 6.39 0.64 25.82
C PHE A 145 5.90 -0.70 25.27
N SER A 146 4.92 -0.64 24.37
CA SER A 146 4.38 -1.79 23.66
C SER A 146 3.91 -1.40 22.26
N TYR A 147 3.85 -2.38 21.38
CA TYR A 147 3.30 -2.24 20.04
C TYR A 147 2.75 -3.58 19.56
N ASP A 148 1.82 -3.51 18.60
CA ASP A 148 1.21 -4.68 17.96
C ASP A 148 1.46 -4.68 16.45
N ILE A 149 1.44 -5.88 15.88
CA ILE A 149 1.46 -6.07 14.43
C ILE A 149 0.04 -6.36 13.94
N ASP A 150 -0.53 -5.44 13.16
CA ASP A 150 -1.78 -5.67 12.45
C ASP A 150 -1.55 -6.62 11.28
N LYS A 151 -1.89 -7.90 11.51
CA LYS A 151 -1.76 -8.98 10.53
C LYS A 151 -2.63 -8.74 9.30
N SER A 152 -3.84 -8.20 9.49
CA SER A 152 -4.77 -7.93 8.39
C SER A 152 -4.23 -6.84 7.47
N ALA A 153 -3.71 -5.76 8.05
CA ALA A 153 -3.07 -4.69 7.29
C ALA A 153 -1.82 -5.17 6.56
N ARG A 154 -1.04 -6.07 7.17
CA ARG A 154 0.12 -6.71 6.53
C ARG A 154 -0.30 -7.57 5.34
N THR A 155 -1.27 -8.45 5.51
CA THR A 155 -1.78 -9.32 4.44
C THR A 155 -2.36 -8.50 3.29
N LEU A 156 -3.09 -7.42 3.58
CA LEU A 156 -3.60 -6.52 2.55
C LEU A 156 -2.46 -5.83 1.78
N ALA A 157 -1.40 -5.39 2.48
CA ALA A 157 -0.23 -4.82 1.83
C ALA A 157 0.46 -5.82 0.89
N GLU A 158 0.63 -7.08 1.33
CA GLU A 158 1.19 -8.17 0.53
C GLU A 158 0.36 -8.46 -0.72
N LYS A 159 -0.97 -8.56 -0.58
CA LYS A 159 -1.87 -8.76 -1.73
C LYS A 159 -1.78 -7.63 -2.77
N MET A 160 -1.53 -6.41 -2.31
CA MET A 160 -1.43 -5.21 -3.15
C MET A 160 -0.08 -5.04 -3.83
N ASP A 161 0.94 -5.81 -3.45
CA ASP A 161 2.28 -5.65 -4.02
C ASP A 161 2.31 -6.03 -5.49
N GLY A 162 3.10 -5.26 -6.25
CA GLY A 162 3.24 -5.39 -7.70
C GLY A 162 1.95 -5.19 -8.48
N LYS A 163 0.87 -4.66 -7.88
CA LYS A 163 -0.39 -4.40 -8.57
C LYS A 163 -0.52 -2.95 -9.00
N LEU A 164 -0.85 -2.76 -10.27
CA LEU A 164 -1.36 -1.52 -10.83
C LEU A 164 -2.87 -1.67 -11.04
N LEU A 165 -3.64 -0.79 -10.41
CA LEU A 165 -5.09 -0.76 -10.56
C LEU A 165 -5.49 0.46 -11.37
N LEU A 166 -6.22 0.24 -12.46
CA LEU A 166 -6.70 1.27 -13.36
C LEU A 166 -8.22 1.22 -13.42
N VAL A 167 -8.86 2.36 -13.15
CA VAL A 167 -10.30 2.54 -13.38
C VAL A 167 -10.47 3.27 -14.71
N SER A 168 -11.36 2.76 -15.57
CA SER A 168 -11.58 3.27 -16.91
C SER A 168 -13.04 3.16 -17.36
N ASN A 169 -13.51 4.14 -18.13
CA ASN A 169 -14.78 4.07 -18.87
C ASN A 169 -14.59 3.82 -20.38
N VAL A 170 -13.34 3.74 -20.85
CA VAL A 170 -12.98 3.49 -22.25
C VAL A 170 -13.41 2.09 -22.64
N GLN A 171 -14.19 1.92 -23.71
CA GLN A 171 -14.76 0.61 -24.11
C GLN A 171 -14.04 -0.05 -25.28
N ASP A 172 -13.31 0.73 -26.08
CA ASP A 172 -12.66 0.29 -27.32
C ASP A 172 -11.24 -0.26 -27.13
N LEU A 173 -10.72 -0.27 -25.90
CA LEU A 173 -9.41 -0.81 -25.55
C LEU A 173 -9.51 -2.12 -24.77
N SER A 174 -8.71 -3.11 -25.13
CA SER A 174 -8.50 -4.30 -24.30
C SER A 174 -7.80 -3.96 -22.97
N PRO A 175 -7.89 -4.82 -21.93
CA PRO A 175 -7.18 -4.60 -20.67
C PRO A 175 -5.69 -4.34 -20.84
N ALA A 176 -5.04 -5.07 -21.75
CA ALA A 176 -3.61 -4.92 -22.04
C ALA A 176 -3.30 -3.56 -22.68
N GLU A 177 -4.14 -3.08 -23.59
CA GLU A 177 -3.98 -1.76 -24.21
C GLU A 177 -4.22 -0.62 -23.21
N VAL A 178 -5.19 -0.77 -22.29
CA VAL A 178 -5.40 0.19 -21.19
C VAL A 178 -4.14 0.33 -20.33
N VAL A 179 -3.52 -0.79 -19.96
CA VAL A 179 -2.27 -0.81 -19.18
C VAL A 179 -1.11 -0.19 -19.97
N ALA A 180 -0.94 -0.57 -21.24
CA ALA A 180 0.12 -0.04 -22.10
C ALA A 180 -0.01 1.48 -22.29
N ARG A 181 -1.23 1.97 -22.55
CA ARG A 181 -1.51 3.41 -22.71
C ARG A 181 -1.22 4.18 -21.43
N TYR A 182 -1.62 3.66 -20.27
CA TYR A 182 -1.31 4.28 -18.99
C TYR A 182 0.21 4.34 -18.73
N LYS A 183 0.92 3.23 -18.91
CA LYS A 183 2.39 3.17 -18.70
C LYS A 183 3.12 4.15 -19.62
N SER A 184 2.76 4.21 -20.90
CA SER A 184 3.35 5.13 -21.87
C SER A 184 3.18 6.60 -21.47
N LEU A 185 2.00 7.00 -20.97
CA LEU A 185 1.76 8.37 -20.50
C LEU A 185 2.53 8.67 -19.22
N ALA A 186 2.59 7.73 -18.28
CA ALA A 186 3.33 7.89 -17.03
C ALA A 186 4.84 8.03 -17.26
N ASP A 187 5.39 7.37 -18.28
CA ASP A 187 6.80 7.49 -18.64
C ASP A 187 7.13 8.86 -19.26
N ILE A 188 6.19 9.44 -20.02
CA ILE A 188 6.30 10.82 -20.50
C ILE A 188 6.34 11.80 -19.32
N GLU A 189 5.45 11.64 -18.33
CA GLU A 189 5.42 12.51 -17.14
C GLU A 189 6.71 12.45 -16.30
N ARG A 190 7.44 11.33 -16.31
CA ARG A 190 8.74 11.20 -15.61
C ARG A 190 9.92 11.81 -16.36
N GLY A 191 9.76 12.11 -17.65
CA GLY A 191 10.78 12.74 -18.49
C GLY A 191 10.80 14.27 -18.43
N PHE A 192 9.86 14.89 -17.70
CA PHE A 192 9.77 16.32 -17.42
C PHE A 192 10.18 16.62 -15.96
#